data_AF-Q9HV62-F1
#
_entry.id   AF-Q9HV62-F1
#
_cell.length_a   1.000
_cell.length_b   1.000
_cell.length_c   1.000
_cell.angle_alpha   90.00
_cell.angle_beta   90.00
_cell.angle_gamma   90.00
#
_symmetry.space_group_name_H-M   'P 1'
#
loop_
_entity.id
_entity.type
_entity.pdbx_description
1 polymer ?
#
loop_
_entity_poly.entity_id
_entity_poly.type
_entity_poly.pdbx_seq_one_letter_code
_entity_poly.pdbx_strand_id
1 'polypeptide(L)' 'MSTGDSSADVLARCGEPRSRDSLGYREVVGEWGKRYEVEVQEWVYGPWNGMLYFVRFEGNRLSAIQSRRGD' A
#
# COMPACT_ATOMS: atom_id res chain seq x y z
N MET A 1 -7.58 5.69 7.54
CA MET A 1 -6.33 5.42 6.82
C MET A 1 -6.06 6.58 5.91
N SER A 2 -4.84 7.09 5.92
CA SER A 2 -4.40 8.21 5.09
C SER A 2 -3.02 7.91 4.54
N THR A 3 -2.67 8.56 3.44
CA THR A 3 -1.29 8.52 2.91
C THR A 3 -0.29 8.89 4.02
N GLY A 4 0.84 8.19 4.08
CA GLY A 4 1.84 8.30 5.14
C GLY A 4 1.65 7.38 6.35
N ASP A 5 0.47 6.78 6.55
CA ASP A 5 0.27 5.72 7.57
C ASP A 5 1.27 4.58 7.33
N SER A 6 1.76 3.94 8.40
CA SER A 6 2.63 2.79 8.23
C SER A 6 1.84 1.54 7.82
N SER A 7 2.49 0.58 7.16
CA SER A 7 1.90 -0.73 6.88
C SER A 7 1.46 -1.45 8.16
N ALA A 8 2.16 -1.24 9.28
CA ALA A 8 1.76 -1.74 10.59
C ALA A 8 0.47 -1.06 11.11
N ASP A 9 0.33 0.26 10.95
CA ASP A 9 -0.90 0.98 11.31
C ASP A 9 -2.09 0.53 10.46
N VAL A 10 -1.88 0.34 9.15
CA VAL A 10 -2.92 -0.18 8.25
C VAL A 10 -3.31 -1.60 8.66
N LEU A 11 -2.34 -2.46 8.94
CA LEU A 11 -2.60 -3.84 9.37
C LEU A 11 -3.37 -3.89 10.69
N ALA A 12 -2.99 -3.07 11.67
CA ALA A 12 -3.67 -3.01 12.97
C ALA A 12 -5.12 -2.52 12.85
N ARG A 13 -5.41 -1.62 11.89
CA ARG A 13 -6.75 -1.05 11.68
C ARG A 13 -7.65 -1.91 10.81
N CYS A 14 -7.09 -2.63 9.83
CA CYS A 14 -7.85 -3.35 8.79
C CYS A 14 -7.78 -4.88 8.92
N GLY A 15 -6.83 -5.39 9.69
CA GLY A 15 -6.51 -6.81 9.74
C GLY A 15 -5.79 -7.29 8.48
N GLU A 16 -5.64 -8.61 8.39
CA GLU A 16 -4.93 -9.29 7.32
C GLU A 16 -5.58 -9.02 5.95
N PRO A 17 -4.82 -8.54 4.95
CA PRO A 17 -5.32 -8.40 3.59
C PRO A 17 -5.52 -9.77 2.93
N ARG A 18 -6.30 -9.79 1.85
CA ARG A 18 -6.50 -10.98 1.00
C ARG A 18 -5.21 -11.40 0.28
N SER A 19 -4.41 -10.44 -0.19
CA SER A 19 -3.09 -10.69 -0.76
C SER A 19 -2.12 -9.56 -0.41
N ARG A 20 -0.82 -9.87 -0.43
CA ARG A 20 0.29 -8.93 -0.28
C ARG A 20 1.30 -9.23 -1.37
N ASP A 21 1.29 -8.42 -2.41
CA ASP A 21 2.10 -8.63 -3.60
C ASP A 21 3.24 -7.61 -3.62
N SER A 22 4.48 -8.08 -3.78
CA SER A 22 5.63 -7.20 -4.02
C SER A 22 5.67 -6.85 -5.50
N LEU A 23 5.53 -5.56 -5.81
CA LEU A 23 5.49 -5.03 -7.18
C LEU A 23 6.87 -4.58 -7.69
N GLY A 24 7.92 -4.72 -6.87
CA GLY A 24 9.30 -4.35 -7.20
C GLY A 24 9.81 -3.20 -6.33
N TYR A 25 10.71 -2.39 -6.88
CA TYR A 25 11.35 -1.28 -6.17
C TYR A 25 11.18 0.02 -6.94
N ARG A 26 11.17 1.14 -6.23
CA ARG A 26 11.10 2.49 -6.80
C ARG A 26 12.13 3.40 -6.14
N GLU A 27 12.81 4.21 -6.96
CA GLU A 27 13.64 5.31 -6.47
C GLU A 27 12.76 6.42 -5.87
N VAL A 28 13.03 6.77 -4.62
CA VAL A 28 12.44 7.91 -3.91
C VAL A 28 13.53 8.89 -3.51
N VAL A 29 13.21 10.18 -3.59
CA VAL A 29 14.11 11.25 -3.14
C VAL A 29 13.75 11.60 -1.71
N GLY A 30 14.65 11.25 -0.79
CA GLY A 30 14.53 11.63 0.61
C GLY A 30 15.07 13.02 0.90
N GLU A 31 15.20 13.32 2.18
CA GLU A 31 15.79 14.58 2.64
C GLU A 31 17.21 14.78 2.10
N TRP A 32 17.59 16.04 1.89
CA TRP A 32 18.86 16.45 1.28
C TRP A 32 19.11 15.93 -0.15
N GLY A 33 18.05 15.52 -0.86
CA GLY A 33 18.15 15.05 -2.25
C GLY A 33 18.77 13.65 -2.40
N LYS A 34 18.94 12.92 -1.29
CA LYS A 34 19.46 11.56 -1.33
C LYS A 34 18.41 10.63 -1.95
N ARG A 35 18.86 9.79 -2.89
CA ARG A 35 18.04 8.81 -3.58
C ARG A 35 18.15 7.47 -2.86
N TYR A 36 17.02 6.83 -2.64
CA TYR A 36 16.93 5.51 -2.03
C TYR A 36 15.94 4.67 -2.82
N GLU A 37 16.18 3.37 -2.91
CA GLU A 37 15.20 2.43 -3.44
C GLU A 37 14.32 1.91 -2.31
N VAL A 38 13.01 1.97 -2.50
CA VAL A 38 12.04 1.41 -1.58
C VAL A 38 11.21 0.35 -2.27
N GLU A 39 10.91 -0.73 -1.57
CA GLU A 39 10.02 -1.77 -2.08
C GLU A 39 8.61 -1.18 -2.28
N VAL A 40 7.98 -1.48 -3.40
CA VAL A 40 6.58 -1.17 -3.66
C VAL A 40 5.78 -2.43 -3.40
N GLN A 41 4.87 -2.39 -2.43
CA GLN A 41 3.95 -3.48 -2.14
C GLN A 41 2.51 -3.05 -2.44
N GLU A 42 1.68 -3.98 -2.88
CA GLU A 42 0.24 -3.80 -2.98
C GLU A 42 -0.47 -4.83 -2.12
N TRP A 43 -1.33 -4.35 -1.23
CA TRP A 43 -2.19 -5.18 -0.42
C TRP A 43 -3.62 -5.07 -0.95
N VAL A 44 -4.27 -6.21 -1.14
CA VAL A 44 -5.65 -6.25 -1.62
C VAL A 44 -6.59 -6.57 -0.47
N TYR A 45 -7.62 -5.75 -0.29
CA TYR A 45 -8.70 -5.96 0.68
C TYR A 45 -10.04 -6.16 -0.03
N GLY A 46 -10.96 -6.89 0.62
CA GLY A 46 -12.26 -7.24 0.08
C GLY A 46 -12.32 -8.63 -0.60
N PRO A 47 -13.36 -8.90 -1.41
CA PRO A 47 -14.40 -7.96 -1.80
C PRO A 47 -15.36 -7.62 -0.65
N TRP A 48 -15.73 -6.34 -0.52
CA TRP A 48 -16.79 -5.87 0.38
C TRP A 48 -17.84 -5.12 -0.43
N ASN A 49 -19.10 -5.57 -0.39
CA ASN A 49 -20.18 -5.03 -1.24
C ASN A 49 -19.80 -4.95 -2.75
N GLY A 50 -19.03 -5.94 -3.21
CA GLY A 50 -18.54 -6.02 -4.60
C GLY A 50 -17.36 -5.08 -4.91
N MET A 51 -16.69 -4.48 -3.92
CA MET A 51 -15.52 -3.63 -4.11
C MET A 51 -14.24 -4.30 -3.59
N LEU A 52 -13.20 -4.29 -4.40
CA LEU A 52 -11.83 -4.57 -4.02
C LEU A 52 -11.11 -3.25 -3.74
N TYR A 53 -10.24 -3.25 -2.72
CA TYR A 53 -9.41 -2.11 -2.35
C TYR A 53 -7.94 -2.48 -2.50
N PHE A 54 -7.21 -1.70 -3.28
CA PHE A 54 -5.79 -1.88 -3.56
C PHE A 54 -5.02 -0.81 -2.79
N VAL A 55 -4.27 -1.24 -1.79
CA VAL A 55 -3.55 -0.39 -0.85
C VAL A 55 -2.07 -0.50 -1.18
N ARG A 56 -1.49 0.57 -1.73
CA ARG A 56 -0.10 0.58 -2.19
C ARG A 56 0.82 1.22 -1.17
N PHE A 57 1.88 0.51 -0.83
CA PHE A 57 2.95 0.97 0.04
C PHE A 57 4.21 1.24 -0.77
N GLU A 58 4.90 2.33 -0.44
CA GLU A 58 6.27 2.60 -0.85
C GLU A 58 7.13 2.53 0.41
N GLY A 59 8.01 1.53 0.47
CA GLY A 59 8.61 1.07 1.72
C GLY A 59 7.52 0.59 2.67
N ASN A 60 7.45 1.19 3.86
CA ASN A 60 6.39 0.92 4.83
C ASN A 60 5.30 1.99 4.85
N ARG A 61 5.30 2.96 3.91
CA ARG A 61 4.37 4.10 3.94
C ARG A 61 3.27 3.94 2.91
N LEU A 62 2.03 4.13 3.35
CA LEU A 62 0.88 4.15 2.48
C LEU A 62 1.02 5.30 1.46
N SER A 63 1.12 4.96 0.17
CA SER A 63 1.30 5.92 -0.92
C SER A 63 0.00 6.14 -1.70
N ALA A 64 -0.82 5.09 -1.87
CA ALA A 64 -2.12 5.20 -2.54
C ALA A 64 -3.15 4.18 -2.04
N ILE A 65 -4.43 4.54 -2.13
CA ILE A 65 -5.56 3.61 -2.01
C ILE A 65 -6.41 3.77 -3.26
N GLN A 66 -6.65 2.66 -3.96
CA GLN A 66 -7.55 2.59 -5.11
C GLN A 66 -8.66 1.58 -4.82
N SER A 67 -9.82 1.74 -5.44
CA SER A 67 -10.91 0.78 -5.36
C SER A 67 -11.42 0.40 -6.73
N ARG A 68 -11.70 -0.89 -6.95
CA ARG A 68 -12.30 -1.41 -8.19
C ARG A 68 -13.50 -2.26 -7.84
N ARG A 69 -14.61 -2.06 -8.55
CA ARG A 69 -15.75 -2.98 -8.47
C ARG A 69 -15.32 -4.31 -9.08
N GLY A 70 -15.52 -5.40 -8.36
CA GLY A 70 -15.38 -6.74 -8.92
C GLY A 70 -16.42 -6.94 -10.01
N ASP A 71 -15.99 -7.48 -11.14
CA ASP A 71 -16.88 -7.90 -12.22
C ASP A 71 -17.83 -9.02 -11.77
#